data_AF-A0A2P2JMH3-F1
#
_entry.id   AF-A0A2P2JMH3-F1
#
_cell.length_a   1.000
_cell.length_b   1.000
_cell.length_c   1.000
_cell.angle_alpha   90.00
_cell.angle_beta   90.00
_cell.angle_gamma   90.00
#
_symmetry.space_group_name_H-M   'P 1'
#
loop_
_entity.id
_entity.type
_entity.pdbx_description
1 polymer ?
#
loop_
_entity_poly.entity_id
_entity_poly.type
_entity_poly.pdbx_seq_one_letter_code
_entity_poly.pdbx_strand_id
1 'polypeptide(L)' 'MRKAGYNGLITEVHRKSIRLTRYQSTLFTLTYSDYVSYVRATRGGVAPSINGFRHVNH' A
#
# COMPACT_ATOMS: atom_id res chain seq x y z
N MET A 1 -21.04 -6.36 3.67
CA MET A 1 -20.52 -6.13 5.05
C MET A 1 -19.93 -7.39 5.71
N ARG A 2 -19.73 -8.51 4.99
CA ARG A 2 -19.21 -9.76 5.59
C ARG A 2 -17.81 -9.62 6.18
N LYS A 3 -16.94 -8.86 5.52
CA LYS A 3 -15.61 -8.49 6.04
C LYS A 3 -15.68 -7.64 7.33
N ALA A 4 -16.80 -6.98 7.59
CA ALA A 4 -17.10 -6.25 8.82
C ALA A 4 -17.96 -7.08 9.80
N GLY A 5 -18.12 -8.39 9.58
CA GLY A 5 -18.85 -9.31 10.45
C GLY A 5 -20.35 -9.46 10.17
N TYR A 6 -20.95 -8.65 9.29
CA TYR A 6 -22.39 -8.74 8.99
C TYR A 6 -22.65 -9.65 7.78
N ASN A 7 -23.32 -10.77 8.04
CA ASN A 7 -23.66 -11.81 7.06
C ASN A 7 -25.13 -11.77 6.57
N GLY A 8 -25.95 -10.87 7.11
CA GLY A 8 -27.35 -10.73 6.73
C GLY A 8 -27.57 -10.01 5.40
N LEU A 9 -28.84 -9.93 4.99
CA LEU A 9 -29.26 -9.19 3.81
C LEU A 9 -29.18 -7.68 4.08
N ILE A 10 -28.71 -6.89 3.11
CA ILE A 10 -28.60 -5.44 3.27
C ILE A 10 -29.97 -4.83 3.00
N THR A 11 -30.68 -4.44 4.06
CA THR A 11 -31.94 -3.70 3.95
C THR A 11 -31.68 -2.19 3.95
N GLU A 12 -32.69 -1.42 3.58
CA GLU A 12 -32.59 0.05 3.51
C GLU A 12 -32.28 0.69 4.87
N VAL A 13 -32.79 0.11 5.97
CA VAL A 13 -32.48 0.54 7.35
C VAL A 13 -31.00 0.35 7.66
N HIS A 14 -30.42 -0.79 7.28
CA HIS A 14 -28.99 -1.04 7.43
C HIS A 14 -28.18 -0.04 6.60
N ARG A 15 -28.60 0.23 5.35
CA ARG A 15 -27.89 1.17 4.47
C ARG A 15 -27.81 2.58 5.05
N LYS A 16 -28.90 3.08 5.64
CA LYS A 16 -28.99 4.41 6.24
C LYS A 16 -28.26 4.54 7.59
N SER A 17 -28.02 3.44 8.28
CA SER A 17 -27.35 3.43 9.60
C SER A 17 -25.83 3.26 9.53
N ILE A 18 -25.27 2.86 8.39
CA ILE A 18 -23.83 2.63 8.23
C ILE A 18 -23.12 3.92 7.83
N ARG A 19 -22.10 4.33 8.60
CA ARG A 19 -21.11 5.34 8.16
C ARG A 19 -20.06 4.68 7.27
N LEU A 20 -19.96 5.15 6.03
CA LEU A 20 -18.95 4.71 5.07
C LEU A 20 -17.92 5.81 4.82
N THR A 21 -16.64 5.44 4.85
CA THR A 21 -15.55 6.30 4.37
C THR A 21 -14.92 5.63 3.15
N ARG A 22 -14.84 6.37 2.05
CA ARG A 22 -14.22 5.90 0.81
C ARG A 22 -12.83 6.52 0.71
N TYR A 23 -11.81 5.67 0.62
CA TYR A 23 -10.45 6.07 0.28
C TYR A 23 -10.15 5.72 -1.17
N GLN A 24 -9.26 6.48 -1.79
CA GLN A 24 -8.68 6.21 -3.10
C GLN A 24 -7.19 5.98 -2.93
N SER A 25 -6.68 4.91 -3.51
CA SER A 25 -5.26 4.53 -3.46
C SER A 25 -4.79 4.08 -4.82
N THR A 26 -3.55 4.40 -5.16
CA THR A 26 -2.83 3.87 -6.31
C THR A 26 -1.76 2.88 -5.84
N LEU A 27 -1.57 1.79 -6.58
CA LEU A 27 -0.54 0.79 -6.30
C LEU A 27 0.40 0.71 -7.50
N PHE A 28 1.70 0.78 -7.23
CA PHE A 28 2.75 0.63 -8.22
C PHE A 28 3.62 -0.56 -7.84
N THR A 29 3.80 -1.48 -8.79
CA THR A 29 4.70 -2.61 -8.64
C THR A 29 5.94 -2.34 -9.49
N LEU A 30 7.11 -2.27 -8.85
CA LEU A 30 8.39 -2.00 -9.50
C LEU A 30 9.32 -3.19 -9.32
N THR A 31 10.21 -3.41 -10.28
CA THR A 31 11.39 -4.24 -10.04
C THR A 31 12.31 -3.55 -9.04
N TYR A 32 13.21 -4.30 -8.40
CA TYR A 32 14.13 -3.70 -7.44
C TYR A 32 15.03 -2.63 -8.09
N SER A 33 15.48 -2.84 -9.32
CA SER A 33 16.29 -1.86 -10.08
C SER A 33 15.52 -0.56 -10.36
N ASP A 34 14.24 -0.67 -10.71
CA ASP A 34 13.40 0.52 -10.96
C ASP A 34 13.12 1.27 -9.66
N TYR A 35 12.90 0.53 -8.56
CA TYR A 35 12.74 1.11 -7.24
C TYR A 35 13.99 1.86 -6.77
N VAL A 36 15.19 1.28 -6.94
CA VAL A 36 16.46 1.94 -6.59
C VAL A 36 16.65 3.21 -7.41
N SER A 37 16.39 3.15 -8.71
CA SER A 37 16.48 4.31 -9.61
C SER A 37 15.52 5.42 -9.20
N TYR A 38 14.27 5.06 -8.91
CA TYR A 38 13.24 5.99 -8.42
C TYR A 38 13.65 6.65 -7.10
N VAL A 39 14.13 5.88 -6.12
CA VAL A 39 14.56 6.42 -4.82
C VAL A 39 15.77 7.33 -4.97
N ARG A 40 16.77 6.95 -5.78
CA ARG A 40 17.93 7.82 -6.06
C ARG A 40 17.51 9.16 -6.66
N ALA A 41 16.57 9.14 -7.61
CA ALA A 41 16.07 10.34 -8.28
C ALA A 41 15.21 11.22 -7.35
N THR A 42 14.43 10.63 -6.44
CA THR A 42 13.46 11.38 -5.61
C THR A 42 13.99 11.77 -4.24
N ARG A 43 14.94 11.02 -3.66
CA ARG A 43 15.43 11.20 -2.29
C ARG A 43 16.89 11.67 -2.21
N GLY A 44 17.43 12.25 -3.29
CA GLY A 44 18.73 12.92 -3.28
C GLY A 44 19.94 11.99 -3.22
N GLY A 45 19.95 10.90 -4.00
CA GLY A 45 21.13 10.04 -4.17
C GLY A 45 21.41 9.04 -3.04
N VAL A 46 20.63 9.04 -1.96
CA VAL A 46 20.72 8.01 -0.91
C VAL A 46 20.17 6.69 -1.46
N ALA A 47 21.03 5.67 -1.58
CA ALA A 47 20.59 4.34 -1.98
C ALA A 47 19.62 3.76 -0.93
N PRO A 48 18.56 3.04 -1.34
CA PRO A 48 17.69 2.38 -0.37
C PRO A 48 18.50 1.38 0.46
N SER A 49 18.53 1.57 1.79
CA SER A 49 19.13 0.59 2.70
C SER A 49 18.20 -0.61 2.81
N ILE A 50 18.67 -1.78 2.39
CA ILE A 50 17.99 -3.06 2.68
C ILE A 50 18.52 -3.56 4.01
N ASN A 51 17.66 -3.60 5.03
CA ASN A 51 18.00 -4.27 6.29
C ASN A 51 18.27 -5.76 6.02
N GLY A 52 19.50 -6.20 6.30
CA GLY A 52 19.93 -7.60 6.17
C GLY A 52 20.88 -7.91 5.00
N PHE A 53 21.13 -6.97 4.07
CA PHE A 53 22.13 -7.14 3.02
C PHE A 53 23.41 -6.37 3.34
N ARG A 54 24.49 -7.08 3.70
CA ARG A 54 25.84 -6.48 3.73
C ARG A 54 26.30 -6.24 2.30
N HIS A 55 26.58 -4.99 1.97
CA HIS A 55 27.27 -4.62 0.74
C HIS A 55 28.66 -5.29 0.73
N VAL A 56 28.87 -6.28 -0.14
CA VAL A 56 30.19 -6.86 -0.39
C VAL A 56 30.88 -5.96 -1.42
N ASN A 57 31.86 -5.18 -0.97
CA ASN A 57 32.78 -4.49 -1.87
C ASN A 57 33.65 -5.56 -2.55
N HIS A 58 33.72 -5.54 -3.88
CA HIS A 58 34.67 -6.34 -4.66
C HIS A 58 35.74 -5.44 -5.28
#